data_AF-N1PGT7-F1
#
_entry.id   AF-N1PGT7-F1
#
_cell.length_a   1.000
_cell.length_b   1.000
_cell.length_c   1.000
_cell.angle_alpha   90.00
_cell.angle_beta   90.00
_cell.angle_gamma   90.00
#
_symmetry.space_group_name_H-M   'P 1'
#
loop_
_entity.id
_entity.type
_entity.pdbx_description
1 polymer ?
#
loop_
_entity_poly.entity_id
_entity_poly.type
_entity_poly.pdbx_seq_one_letter_code
_entity_poly.pdbx_strand_id
1 'polypeptide(L)'
;MFEVVFDETSLEATPLLEFLTVPATDCTGPSYLDGSCHISGFVATAVEKDKDKNAFVCNGVSAMKLSPRFQSAKKDSVIRDCVQMKPLARDKTVLQGKVYISQDGVIVGVWEGVRFEKIPGRF
;
A
#
# COMPACT_ATOMS: atom_id res chain seq x y z
N MET A 1 -3.98 -8.57 17.18
CA MET A 1 -4.96 -7.53 16.80
C MET A 1 -4.32 -6.74 15.68
N PHE A 2 -4.94 -6.66 14.51
CA PHE A 2 -4.46 -5.89 13.37
C PHE A 2 -5.20 -4.56 13.33
N GLU A 3 -4.47 -3.47 13.13
CA GLU A 3 -5.04 -2.13 13.08
C GLU A 3 -4.49 -1.34 11.89
N VAL A 4 -5.34 -0.44 11.38
CA VAL A 4 -4.97 0.55 10.37
C VAL A 4 -5.41 1.90 10.91
N VAL A 5 -4.46 2.81 11.08
CA VAL A 5 -4.76 4.21 11.39
C VAL A 5 -4.90 4.95 10.07
N PHE A 6 -6.09 5.48 9.79
CA PHE A 6 -6.40 6.18 8.54
C PHE A 6 -6.81 7.63 8.83
N ASP A 7 -6.18 8.57 8.14
CA ASP A 7 -6.57 9.99 8.11
C ASP A 7 -7.13 10.34 6.73
N GLU A 8 -8.44 10.58 6.69
CA GLU A 8 -9.18 10.95 5.48
C GLU A 8 -8.74 12.29 4.90
N THR A 9 -8.28 13.24 5.74
CA THR A 9 -7.92 14.59 5.30
C THR A 9 -6.61 14.58 4.53
N SER A 10 -5.62 13.83 5.03
CA SER A 10 -4.30 13.70 4.41
C SER A 10 -4.20 12.53 3.41
N LEU A 11 -5.22 11.65 3.36
CA LEU A 11 -5.23 10.40 2.60
C LEU A 11 -4.04 9.51 2.95
N GLU A 12 -3.75 9.43 4.25
CA GLU A 12 -2.65 8.67 4.81
C GLU A 12 -3.17 7.48 5.62
N ALA A 13 -2.56 6.31 5.41
CA ALA A 13 -2.81 5.13 6.24
C ALA A 13 -1.51 4.52 6.76
N THR A 14 -1.52 4.16 8.04
CA THR A 14 -0.43 3.43 8.69
C THR A 14 -0.94 2.07 9.20
N PRO A 15 -0.86 1.01 8.39
CA PRO A 15 -1.17 -0.34 8.84
C PRO A 15 -0.04 -0.97 9.65
N LEU A 16 -0.40 -1.84 10.58
CA LEU A 16 0.51 -2.82 11.16
C LEU A 16 0.39 -4.13 10.38
N LEU A 17 1.44 -4.53 9.66
CA LEU A 17 1.44 -5.74 8.83
C LEU A 17 2.25 -6.86 9.50
N GLU A 18 1.69 -8.06 9.51
CA GLU A 18 2.39 -9.28 9.90
C GLU A 18 2.56 -10.19 8.67
N PHE A 19 3.70 -10.86 8.59
CA PHE A 19 3.98 -11.78 7.49
C PHE A 19 3.23 -13.10 7.69
N LEU A 20 2.37 -13.43 6.74
CA LEU A 20 1.77 -14.76 6.61
C LEU A 20 2.56 -15.67 5.66
N THR A 21 3.65 -15.18 5.08
CA THR A 21 4.47 -15.95 4.13
C THR A 21 5.45 -16.86 4.87
N VAL A 22 5.73 -18.02 4.28
CA VAL A 22 6.78 -18.91 4.73
C VAL A 22 8.03 -18.61 3.90
N PRO A 23 9.08 -17.98 4.48
CA PRO A 23 10.23 -17.48 3.73
C PRO A 23 11.00 -18.56 2.95
N ALA A 24 10.87 -19.82 3.37
CA ALA A 24 11.52 -20.95 2.72
C ALA A 24 10.84 -21.38 1.40
N THR A 25 9.57 -21.04 1.20
CA THR A 25 8.76 -21.48 0.05
C THR A 25 8.25 -20.33 -0.80
N ASP A 26 8.12 -19.13 -0.20
CA ASP A 26 7.38 -18.03 -0.81
C ASP A 26 8.31 -16.93 -1.31
N CYS A 27 7.96 -16.36 -2.46
CA CYS A 27 8.54 -15.11 -2.94
C CYS A 27 8.02 -13.96 -2.06
N THR A 28 8.74 -13.66 -0.98
CA THR A 28 8.31 -12.66 0.02
C THR A 28 8.16 -11.23 -0.53
N GLY A 29 8.87 -10.88 -1.61
CA GLY A 29 8.76 -9.59 -2.29
C GLY A 29 7.38 -9.33 -2.92
N PRO A 30 6.90 -10.19 -3.85
CA PRO A 30 5.56 -10.09 -4.42
C PRO A 30 4.42 -10.02 -3.40
N SER A 31 4.45 -10.84 -2.34
CA SER A 31 3.41 -10.80 -1.31
C SER A 31 3.39 -9.46 -0.56
N TYR A 32 4.56 -8.85 -0.38
CA TYR A 32 4.68 -7.57 0.28
C TYR A 32 4.15 -6.43 -0.61
N LEU A 33 4.48 -6.46 -1.90
CA LEU A 33 3.90 -5.55 -2.89
C LEU A 33 2.37 -5.66 -2.92
N ASP A 34 1.83 -6.88 -2.94
CA ASP A 34 0.39 -7.10 -2.93
C ASP A 34 -0.27 -6.55 -1.66
N GLY A 35 0.27 -6.88 -0.49
CA GLY A 35 -0.26 -6.42 0.80
C GLY A 35 -0.33 -4.89 0.89
N SER A 36 0.67 -4.19 0.38
CA SER A 36 0.65 -2.74 0.36
C SER A 36 -0.26 -2.10 -0.69
N CYS A 37 -0.43 -2.77 -1.83
CA CYS A 37 -1.38 -2.38 -2.84
C CYS A 37 -2.79 -2.51 -2.27
N HIS A 38 -3.07 -3.55 -1.47
CA HIS A 38 -4.35 -3.65 -0.76
C HIS A 38 -4.60 -2.48 0.18
N ILE A 39 -3.61 -2.03 0.95
CA ILE A 39 -3.79 -0.87 1.83
C ILE A 39 -3.94 0.43 1.02
N SER A 40 -3.19 0.57 -0.08
CA SER A 40 -3.32 1.73 -0.98
C SER A 40 -4.69 1.77 -1.67
N GLY A 41 -5.22 0.62 -2.08
CA GLY A 41 -6.56 0.47 -2.62
C GLY A 41 -7.64 0.71 -1.58
N PHE A 42 -7.41 0.31 -0.32
CA PHE A 42 -8.27 0.64 0.82
C PHE A 42 -8.37 2.16 1.00
N VAL A 43 -7.23 2.87 1.05
CA VAL A 43 -7.20 4.34 1.14
C VAL A 43 -7.96 4.99 -0.02
N ALA A 44 -7.71 4.52 -1.25
CA ALA A 44 -8.35 5.04 -2.44
C ALA A 44 -9.88 4.84 -2.43
N THR A 45 -10.32 3.65 -2.05
CA THR A 45 -11.73 3.29 -1.97
C THR A 45 -12.43 3.94 -0.77
N ALA A 46 -11.71 4.21 0.33
CA ALA A 46 -12.26 4.84 1.53
C ALA A 46 -12.88 6.22 1.22
N VAL A 47 -12.28 6.97 0.30
CA VAL A 47 -12.69 8.32 -0.07
C VAL A 47 -13.56 8.42 -1.33
N GLU A 48 -13.88 7.28 -1.95
CA GLU A 48 -14.86 7.21 -3.02
C GLU A 48 -16.27 7.45 -2.46
N LYS A 49 -17.03 8.36 -3.08
CA LYS A 49 -18.41 8.67 -2.65
C LYS A 49 -19.41 7.65 -3.17
N ASP A 50 -19.20 7.14 -4.38
CA ASP A 50 -20.08 6.19 -5.06
C ASP A 50 -19.44 4.79 -5.11
N LYS A 51 -19.14 4.20 -3.95
CA LYS A 51 -18.42 2.91 -3.82
C LYS A 51 -19.15 1.72 -4.48
N ASP A 52 -20.47 1.81 -4.62
CA ASP A 52 -21.28 0.78 -5.28
C ASP A 52 -21.17 0.83 -6.80
N LYS A 53 -20.67 1.94 -7.35
CA LYS A 53 -20.61 2.19 -8.81
C LYS A 53 -19.19 2.31 -9.32
N ASN A 54 -18.23 2.57 -8.45
CA ASN A 54 -16.83 2.81 -8.81
C ASN A 54 -15.91 1.97 -7.95
N ALA A 55 -14.86 1.44 -8.55
CA ALA A 55 -13.78 0.75 -7.85
C ALA A 55 -12.45 1.41 -8.20
N PHE A 56 -11.51 1.39 -7.26
CA PHE A 56 -10.14 1.78 -7.53
C PHE A 56 -9.28 0.53 -7.76
N VAL A 57 -8.65 0.45 -8.92
CA VAL A 57 -7.78 -0.67 -9.30
C VAL A 57 -6.35 -0.21 -9.40
N CYS A 58 -5.41 -1.03 -8.93
CA CYS A 58 -3.99 -0.74 -9.05
C CYS A 58 -3.59 -0.64 -10.53
N ASN A 59 -3.13 0.54 -10.95
CA ASN A 59 -2.63 0.85 -12.29
C ASN A 59 -1.09 0.97 -12.31
N GLY A 60 -0.44 0.19 -11.45
CA GLY A 60 1.01 0.03 -11.42
C GLY A 60 1.75 0.92 -10.42
N VAL A 61 3.06 0.67 -10.36
CA VAL A 61 4.03 1.34 -9.49
C VAL A 61 5.19 1.82 -10.34
N SER A 62 5.59 3.08 -10.18
CA SER A 62 6.62 3.69 -11.04
C SER A 62 8.03 3.20 -10.70
N ALA A 63 8.35 3.10 -9.41
CA ALA A 63 9.62 2.58 -8.94
C ALA A 63 9.47 1.88 -7.60
N MET A 64 10.29 0.85 -7.39
CA MET A 64 10.31 0.09 -6.14
C MET A 64 11.75 -0.08 -5.68
N LYS A 65 12.00 0.21 -4.41
CA LYS A 65 13.30 0.01 -3.79
C LYS A 65 13.13 -0.62 -2.43
N LEU A 66 13.81 -1.75 -2.23
CA LEU A 66 13.87 -2.46 -0.97
C LEU A 66 15.34 -2.61 -0.56
N SER A 67 15.62 -2.34 0.71
CA SER A 67 16.95 -2.44 1.27
C SER A 67 17.35 -3.91 1.42
N PRO A 68 18.61 -4.28 1.15
CA PRO A 68 19.14 -5.60 1.50
C PRO A 68 19.06 -5.92 3.01
N ARG A 69 18.82 -4.90 3.84
CA ARG A 69 18.61 -5.07 5.29
C ARG A 69 17.20 -5.53 5.67
N PHE A 70 16.27 -5.51 4.72
CA PHE A 70 14.91 -5.98 4.96
C PHE A 70 14.91 -7.49 5.24
N GLN A 71 14.26 -7.89 6.32
CA GLN A 71 14.17 -9.29 6.75
C GLN A 71 12.71 -9.68 6.96
N SER A 72 12.07 -10.20 5.93
CA SER A 72 10.69 -10.69 6.02
C SER A 72 10.49 -11.85 7.00
N ALA A 73 11.55 -12.62 7.26
CA ALA A 73 11.54 -13.80 8.12
C ALA A 73 11.88 -13.53 9.60
N LYS A 74 12.20 -12.28 9.97
CA LYS A 74 12.73 -11.98 11.30
C LYS A 74 11.62 -12.12 12.35
N LYS A 75 11.79 -13.09 13.24
CA LYS A 75 10.89 -13.32 14.38
C LYS A 75 10.80 -12.07 15.25
N ASP A 76 9.59 -11.73 15.69
CA ASP A 76 9.26 -10.58 16.55
C ASP A 76 9.57 -9.20 15.92
N SER A 77 9.82 -9.13 14.62
CA SER A 77 10.02 -7.85 13.93
C SER A 77 8.70 -7.16 13.67
N VAL A 78 8.69 -5.83 13.88
CA VAL A 78 7.51 -5.00 13.63
C VAL A 78 7.68 -4.31 12.29
N ILE A 79 6.77 -4.59 11.36
CA ILE A 79 6.73 -3.94 10.06
C ILE A 79 5.52 -3.03 9.98
N ARG A 80 5.77 -1.78 9.61
CA ARG A 80 4.74 -0.78 9.42
C ARG A 80 4.92 -0.13 8.07
N ASP A 81 3.82 -0.05 7.35
CA ASP A 81 3.76 0.73 6.13
C ASP A 81 3.23 2.12 6.48
N CYS A 82 3.65 3.11 5.72
CA CYS A 82 3.00 4.42 5.70
C CYS A 82 2.64 4.69 4.25
N VAL A 83 1.35 4.67 3.96
CA VAL A 83 0.77 4.88 2.64
C VAL A 83 0.26 6.29 2.57
N GLN A 84 0.69 7.06 1.57
CA GLN A 84 0.23 8.42 1.33
C GLN A 84 -0.26 8.55 -0.11
N MET A 85 -1.56 8.75 -0.31
CA MET A 85 -2.17 8.87 -1.63
C MET A 85 -2.65 10.30 -1.89
N LYS A 86 -2.59 10.79 -3.13
CA LYS A 86 -3.15 12.09 -3.51
C LYS A 86 -3.76 12.05 -4.91
N PRO A 87 -4.84 12.81 -5.19
CA PRO A 87 -5.36 12.90 -6.55
C PRO A 87 -4.29 13.42 -7.50
N LEU A 88 -4.15 12.79 -8.65
CA LEU A 88 -3.19 13.25 -9.65
C LEU A 88 -3.66 14.60 -10.22
N ALA A 89 -2.77 15.59 -10.23
CA ALA A 89 -3.13 16.97 -10.60
C ALA A 89 -3.77 17.10 -12.00
N ARG A 90 -3.38 16.22 -12.93
CA ARG A 90 -3.87 16.21 -14.31
C ARG A 90 -5.09 15.32 -14.52
N ASP A 91 -5.36 14.40 -13.59
CA ASP A 91 -6.44 13.41 -13.72
C ASP A 91 -6.98 13.02 -12.34
N LYS A 92 -8.18 13.50 -12.02
CA LYS A 92 -8.83 13.23 -10.72
C LYS A 92 -9.40 11.81 -10.62
N THR A 93 -9.40 11.04 -11.71
CA THR A 93 -9.77 9.62 -11.68
C THR A 93 -8.63 8.75 -11.17
N VAL A 94 -7.41 9.30 -11.10
CA VAL A 94 -6.21 8.59 -10.62
C VAL A 94 -5.77 9.15 -9.28
N LEU A 95 -5.60 8.27 -8.30
CA LEU A 95 -4.87 8.55 -7.07
C LEU A 95 -3.44 8.04 -7.23
N GLN A 96 -2.46 8.90 -6.98
CA GLN A 96 -1.05 8.55 -7.01
C GLN A 96 -0.41 8.83 -5.66
N GLY A 97 0.41 7.89 -5.19
CA GLY A 97 1.02 7.99 -3.89
C GLY A 97 2.41 7.38 -3.77
N LYS A 98 2.85 7.33 -2.52
CA LYS A 98 4.06 6.64 -2.09
C LYS A 98 3.72 5.74 -0.91
N VAL A 99 4.49 4.67 -0.78
CA VAL A 99 4.43 3.80 0.38
C VAL A 99 5.82 3.68 0.95
N TYR A 100 5.95 3.99 2.24
CA TYR A 100 7.17 3.79 3.00
C TYR A 100 7.07 2.52 3.81
N ILE A 101 8.15 1.76 3.79
CA ILE A 101 8.23 0.44 4.40
C ILE A 101 9.20 0.59 5.56
N SER A 102 8.71 0.46 6.79
CA SER A 102 9.54 0.53 7.99
C SER A 102 9.59 -0.81 8.70
N GLN A 103 10.79 -1.23 9.09
CA GLN A 103 11.04 -2.42 9.89
C GLN A 103 11.80 -2.00 11.15
N ASP A 104 11.27 -2.33 12.32
CA ASP A 104 11.84 -2.00 13.62
C ASP A 104 12.18 -0.49 13.76
N GLY A 105 11.31 0.36 13.22
CA GLY A 105 11.45 1.82 13.27
C GLY A 105 12.39 2.44 12.22
N VAL A 106 12.94 1.65 11.30
CA VAL A 106 13.83 2.14 10.24
C VAL A 106 13.17 1.95 8.88
N ILE A 107 13.21 2.97 8.02
CA ILE A 107 12.74 2.84 6.64
C ILE A 107 13.69 1.91 5.87
N VAL A 108 13.16 0.79 5.41
CA VAL A 108 13.86 -0.26 4.66
C VAL A 108 13.34 -0.41 3.24
N GLY A 109 12.34 0.36 2.83
CA GLY A 109 11.91 0.40 1.44
C GLY A 109 10.98 1.54 1.10
N VAL A 110 10.78 1.75 -0.19
CA VAL A 110 9.82 2.71 -0.74
C VAL A 110 9.24 2.20 -2.05
N TRP A 111 7.94 2.38 -2.22
CA TRP A 111 7.27 2.33 -3.51
C TRP A 111 6.88 3.74 -3.94
N GLU A 112 7.34 4.16 -5.10
CA GLU A 112 7.06 5.49 -5.64
C GLU A 112 6.09 5.41 -6.81
N GLY A 113 5.18 6.38 -6.84
CA GLY A 113 4.19 6.49 -7.91
C GLY A 113 3.30 5.26 -7.99
N VAL A 114 2.85 4.78 -6.84
CA VAL A 114 1.79 3.78 -6.73
C VAL A 114 0.50 4.43 -7.22
N ARG A 115 -0.15 3.87 -8.24
CA ARG A 115 -1.33 4.46 -8.88
C ARG A 115 -2.54 3.57 -8.72
N PHE A 116 -3.66 4.21 -8.41
CA PHE A 116 -4.97 3.59 -8.38
C PHE A 116 -5.90 4.39 -9.28
N GLU A 117 -6.48 3.72 -10.27
CA GLU A 117 -7.39 4.32 -11.23
C GLU A 117 -8.83 3.95 -10.89
N LYS A 118 -9.71 4.94 -10.91
CA LYS A 118 -11.14 4.78 -10.73
C LYS A 118 -11.75 4.21 -12.01
N ILE A 119 -12.31 3.02 -11.89
CA ILE A 119 -13.05 2.37 -12.97
C ILE A 119 -14.54 2.26 -12.60
N PRO A 120 -15.46 2.34 -13.58
CA PRO A 120 -16.85 1.98 -13.36
C PRO A 120 -16.97 0.50 -12.97
N GLY A 121 -17.67 0.20 -11.89
CA GLY A 121 -17.89 -1.14 -11.34
C GLY A 121 -18.94 -1.98 -12.07
N ARG A 122 -19.33 -1.61 -13.29
CA ARG A 122 -20.16 -2.46 -14.15
C ARG A 122 -19.25 -3.31 -15.02
N PHE A 123 -19.01 -4.54 -14.58
CA PHE A 123 -18.51 -5.63 -15.41
C PHE A 123 -19.69 -6.38 -16.05
#